data_AF-A0A847W7Q6-F1
#
_entry.id   AF-A0A847W7Q6-F1
#
_cell.length_a   1.000
_cell.length_b   1.000
_cell.length_c   1.000
_cell.angle_alpha   90.00
_cell.angle_beta   90.00
_cell.angle_gamma   90.00
#
_symmetry.space_group_name_H-M   'P 1'
#
loop_
_entity.id
_entity.type
_entity.pdbx_description
1 polymer ?
#
loop_
_entity_poly.entity_id
_entity_poly.type
_entity_poly.pdbx_seq_one_letter_code
_entity_poly.pdbx_strand_id
1 'polypeptide(L)' 'KKYRETHSASYFNDFQARRLNIRYQAKDGSIKYVYTLNNTVAASPRLLAALVENYQQKDATIKIPKVLKKYL' A
#
# COMPACT_ATOMS: atom_id res chain seq x y z
N LYS A 1 -3.66 12.68 21.08
CA LYS A 1 -2.95 12.05 19.94
C LYS A 1 -3.99 11.72 18.86
N LYS A 2 -3.71 11.98 17.59
CA LYS A 2 -4.63 11.69 16.47
C LYS A 2 -3.98 10.65 15.55
N TYR A 3 -4.75 9.65 15.12
CA TYR A 3 -4.32 8.74 14.07
C TYR A 3 -4.47 9.41 12.70
N ARG A 4 -3.58 9.05 11.77
CA ARG A 4 -3.61 9.48 10.37
C ARG A 4 -3.51 8.25 9.49
N GLU A 5 -4.29 8.23 8.42
CA GLU A 5 -4.34 7.11 7.46
C GLU A 5 -2.97 6.94 6.77
N THR A 6 -2.48 5.70 6.69
CA THR A 6 -1.23 5.35 5.99
C THR A 6 -1.44 4.37 4.83
N HIS A 7 -2.54 3.61 4.85
CA HIS A 7 -2.84 2.56 3.90
C HIS A 7 -4.34 2.53 3.62
N SER A 8 -4.70 2.13 2.39
CA SER A 8 -6.05 1.73 2.04
C SER A 8 -5.98 0.37 1.36
N ALA A 9 -6.94 -0.50 1.69
CA ALA A 9 -7.09 -1.82 1.10
C ALA A 9 -8.50 -1.89 0.51
N SER A 10 -8.62 -2.41 -0.71
CA SER A 10 -9.90 -2.42 -1.42
C SER A 10 -10.04 -3.63 -2.32
N TYR A 11 -11.26 -4.13 -2.38
CA TYR A 11 -11.66 -5.28 -3.17
C TYR A 11 -12.80 -4.84 -4.09
N PHE A 12 -12.59 -4.89 -5.41
CA PHE A 12 -13.47 -4.27 -6.40
C PHE A 12 -14.34 -5.29 -7.14
N ASN A 13 -14.22 -6.59 -6.83
CA ASN A 13 -14.71 -7.67 -7.68
C ASN A 13 -14.29 -7.38 -9.14
N ASP A 14 -15.24 -7.41 -10.07
CA ASP A 14 -15.03 -7.16 -11.49
C ASP A 14 -15.30 -5.71 -11.92
N PHE A 15 -15.54 -4.76 -11.01
CA PHE A 15 -15.88 -3.37 -11.39
C PHE A 15 -14.82 -2.74 -12.29
N GLN A 16 -13.54 -2.79 -11.87
CA GLN A 16 -12.43 -2.26 -12.65
C GLN A 16 -12.20 -3.13 -13.91
N ALA A 17 -12.30 -4.45 -13.76
CA ALA A 17 -12.09 -5.40 -14.85
C ALA A 17 -13.08 -5.21 -16.02
N ARG A 18 -14.36 -4.93 -15.74
CA ARG A 18 -15.38 -4.62 -16.75
C ARG A 18 -15.08 -3.32 -17.49
N ARG A 19 -14.59 -2.30 -16.78
CA ARG A 19 -14.25 -0.98 -17.37
C ARG A 19 -12.98 -1.01 -18.21
N LEU A 20 -12.03 -1.88 -17.87
CA LEU A 20 -10.74 -2.03 -18.55
C LEU A 20 -10.67 -3.26 -19.47
N ASN A 21 -11.77 -4.00 -19.60
CA ASN A 21 -11.88 -5.25 -20.36
C ASN A 21 -10.84 -6.34 -19.98
N ILE A 22 -10.52 -6.46 -18.69
CA ILE A 22 -9.54 -7.44 -18.18
C ILE A 22 -10.24 -8.78 -17.92
N ARG A 23 -9.87 -9.79 -18.71
CA ARG A 23 -10.54 -11.11 -18.73
C ARG A 23 -9.52 -12.24 -18.64
N TYR A 24 -9.99 -13.41 -18.22
CA TYR A 24 -9.22 -14.65 -18.24
C TYR A 24 -10.07 -15.77 -18.86
N GLN A 25 -9.40 -16.80 -19.38
CA GLN A 25 -10.05 -18.03 -19.79
C GLN A 25 -10.07 -19.01 -18.61
N ALA A 26 -11.26 -19.45 -18.22
CA ALA A 26 -11.45 -20.43 -17.17
C ALA A 26 -11.12 -21.84 -17.68
N LYS A 27 -10.98 -22.81 -16.75
CA LYS A 27 -10.66 -24.21 -17.07
C LYS A 27 -11.70 -24.89 -17.97
N ASP A 28 -12.94 -24.42 -17.92
CA ASP A 28 -14.05 -24.86 -18.76
C ASP A 28 -14.05 -24.22 -20.16
N GLY A 29 -13.03 -23.42 -20.49
CA GLY A 29 -12.90 -22.71 -21.76
C GLY A 29 -13.65 -21.38 -21.84
N SER A 30 -14.51 -21.06 -20.86
CA SER A 30 -15.31 -19.82 -20.86
C SER A 30 -14.46 -18.59 -20.54
N ILE A 31 -14.84 -17.45 -21.12
CA ILE A 31 -14.18 -16.15 -20.86
C ILE A 31 -14.91 -15.43 -19.73
N LYS A 32 -14.20 -15.11 -18.64
CA LYS A 32 -14.73 -14.44 -17.44
C LYS A 32 -13.93 -13.18 -17.12
N TYR A 33 -14.55 -12.19 -16.47
CA TYR A 33 -13.83 -11.04 -15.92
C TYR A 33 -13.04 -11.46 -14.67
N VAL A 34 -11.83 -10.89 -14.50
CA VAL A 34 -11.04 -11.10 -13.28
C VAL A 34 -11.61 -10.30 -12.11
N TYR A 35 -11.29 -10.73 -10.89
CA TYR A 35 -11.48 -9.89 -9.71
C TYR A 35 -10.21 -9.12 -9.39
N THR A 36 -10.40 -7.86 -9.01
CA THR A 36 -9.32 -6.90 -8.78
C THR A 36 -9.32 -6.43 -7.32
N LEU A 37 -8.12 -6.30 -6.76
CA LEU A 37 -7.90 -5.82 -5.41
C LEU A 37 -6.58 -5.05 -5.36
N ASN A 38 -6.47 -4.10 -4.43
CA ASN A 38 -5.22 -3.42 -4.16
C ASN A 38 -5.08 -3.08 -2.68
N ASN A 39 -3.84 -2.83 -2.29
CA ASN A 39 -3.49 -2.30 -0.98
C ASN A 39 -2.22 -1.46 -1.12
N THR A 40 -2.18 -0.31 -0.45
CA THR A 40 -0.93 0.48 -0.36
C THR A 40 0.15 -0.38 0.31
N VAL A 41 1.41 -0.30 -0.15
CA VAL A 41 2.55 -0.95 0.54
C VAL A 41 3.31 0.04 1.39
N ALA A 42 3.74 1.16 0.78
CA ALA A 42 4.40 2.26 1.46
C ALA A 42 4.23 3.52 0.60
N ALA A 43 3.72 4.60 1.18
CA ALA A 43 3.51 5.85 0.47
C ALA A 43 4.36 6.97 1.07
N SER A 44 5.28 7.51 0.27
CA SER A 44 5.92 8.80 0.55
C SER A 44 5.00 9.95 0.10
N PRO A 45 5.04 11.11 0.77
CA PRO A 45 5.89 11.47 1.91
C PRO A 45 5.30 11.12 3.29
N ARG A 46 4.04 10.66 3.37
CA ARG A 46 3.33 10.52 4.66
C ARG A 46 4.00 9.52 5.61
N LEU A 47 4.55 8.43 5.08
CA LEU A 47 5.30 7.47 5.89
C LEU A 47 6.55 8.10 6.53
N LEU A 48 7.22 9.03 5.83
CA LEU A 48 8.40 9.74 6.36
C LEU A 48 8.03 10.67 7.51
N ALA A 49 6.92 11.40 7.41
CA ALA A 49 6.44 12.23 8.52
C ALA A 49 6.20 11.39 9.79
N ALA A 50 5.55 10.23 9.66
CA ALA A 50 5.35 9.31 10.77
C ALA A 50 6.67 8.80 11.36
N LEU A 51 7.69 8.50 10.54
CA LEU A 51 9.01 8.08 11.01
C LEU A 51 9.73 9.21 11.75
N VAL A 52 9.77 10.42 11.19
CA VAL A 52 10.43 11.58 11.81
C VAL A 52 9.80 11.91 13.16
N GLU A 53 8.47 12.02 13.22
CA GLU A 53 7.77 12.40 14.45
C GLU A 53 7.91 11.36 15.57
N ASN A 54 7.92 10.06 15.24
CA ASN A 54 7.98 8.99 16.24
C ASN A 54 9.40 8.58 16.64
N TYR A 55 10.42 8.91 15.84
CA TYR A 55 11.81 8.52 16.09
C TYR A 55 12.75 9.69 16.38
N GLN A 56 12.22 10.92 16.49
CA GLN A 56 12.97 12.08 16.96
C GLN A 56 13.61 11.85 18.34
N GLN A 57 14.80 12.40 18.54
CA GLN A 57 15.56 12.35 19.78
C GLN A 57 15.69 13.77 20.37
N LYS A 58 16.09 13.86 21.65
CA LYS A 58 16.23 15.15 22.37
C LYS A 58 17.25 16.10 21.72
N ASP A 59 18.24 15.56 21.02
CA ASP A 59 19.29 16.30 20.30
C ASP A 59 18.89 16.64 18.85
N ALA A 60 17.59 16.54 18.51
CA ALA A 60 17.03 16.72 17.17
C ALA A 60 17.50 15.72 16.10
N THR A 61 18.25 14.67 16.48
CA THR A 61 18.54 13.56 15.56
C THR A 61 17.32 12.65 15.38
N ILE A 62 17.27 11.91 14.26
CA ILE A 62 16.21 10.92 14.00
C ILE A 62 16.81 9.52 14.08
N LYS A 63 16.28 8.69 14.99
CA LYS A 63 16.72 7.30 15.14
C LYS A 63 16.18 6.45 13.99
N ILE A 64 17.07 5.95 13.14
CA ILE A 64 16.68 5.04 12.06
C ILE A 64 16.18 3.69 12.62
N PRO A 65 14.98 3.22 12.26
CA PRO A 65 14.50 1.88 12.60
C PRO A 65 15.49 0.79 12.16
N LYS A 66 15.71 -0.23 13.00
CA LYS A 66 16.72 -1.28 12.75
C LYS A 66 16.62 -1.91 11.37
N VAL A 67 15.40 -2.17 10.88
CA VAL A 67 15.13 -2.78 9.57
C VAL A 67 15.50 -1.90 8.38
N LEU A 68 15.55 -0.57 8.58
CA LEU A 68 15.89 0.39 7.53
C LEU A 68 17.41 0.67 7.47
N LYS A 69 18.17 0.33 8.51
CA LYS A 69 19.62 0.63 8.60
C LYS A 69 20.47 0.06 7.46
N LYS A 70 20.05 -1.03 6.81
CA LYS A 70 20.80 -1.62 5.68
C LYS A 70 20.59 -0.91 4.33
N TYR A 71 19.69 0.06 4.28
CA TYR A 71 19.32 0.80 3.07
C TYR A 71 19.75 2.26 3.11
N LEU A 72 20.43 2.68 4.19
CA LEU A 72 21.03 3.98 4.40
C LEU A 72 22.54 3.79 4.57
#